data_AF-A0A349PUJ4-F1
#
_entry.id   AF-A0A349PUJ4-F1
#
_cell.length_a   1.000
_cell.length_b   1.000
_cell.length_c   1.000
_cell.angle_alpha   90.00
_cell.angle_beta   90.00
_cell.angle_gamma   90.00
#
_symmetry.space_group_name_H-M   'P 1'
#
loop_
_entity.id
_entity.type
_entity.pdbx_description
1 polymer ?
#
loop_
_entity_poly.entity_id
_entity_poly.type
_entity_poly.pdbx_seq_one_letter_code
_entity_poly.pdbx_strand_id
1 'polypeptide(L)'
;IVIAAKNAEALRILNDKIRDREIAKYYLCIALGRVEPPKGRIECFLRKDEKSNTVRVYHRPVPDGRSAITLYQTLQTRGELSLLEVELLTGRTHQIRA
;
A
#
# COMPACT_ATOMS: atom_id res chain seq x y z
N ILE A 1 -6.05 -1.30 11.50
CA ILE A 1 -5.88 -0.29 12.57
C ILE A 1 -6.20 1.09 11.99
N VAL A 2 -6.87 1.96 12.75
CA VAL A 2 -7.12 3.36 12.40
C VAL A 2 -6.61 4.23 13.54
N ILE A 3 -5.93 5.33 13.20
CA ILE A 3 -5.38 6.29 14.18
C ILE A 3 -6.12 7.62 13.99
N ALA A 4 -6.57 8.22 15.09
CA ALA A 4 -7.22 9.53 15.10
C ALA A 4 -6.61 10.41 16.19
N ALA A 5 -6.12 11.60 15.81
CA ALA A 5 -5.61 12.59 16.75
C ALA A 5 -6.77 13.24 17.53
N LYS A 6 -6.60 13.42 18.85
CA LYS A 6 -7.61 14.06 19.71
C LYS A 6 -7.48 15.58 19.81
N ASN A 7 -6.35 16.15 19.36
CA ASN A 7 -6.09 17.58 19.36
C ASN A 7 -5.14 17.97 18.20
N ALA A 8 -5.01 19.27 17.96
CA ALA A 8 -4.24 19.81 16.83
C ALA A 8 -2.73 19.51 16.93
N GLU A 9 -2.18 19.51 18.15
CA GLU A 9 -0.77 19.21 18.39
C GLU A 9 -0.43 17.76 18.00
N ALA A 10 -1.20 16.80 18.51
CA ALA A 10 -1.04 15.39 18.17
C ALA A 10 -1.25 15.14 16.67
N LEU A 11 -2.18 15.86 16.03
CA LEU A 11 -2.40 15.77 14.58
C LEU A 11 -1.16 16.20 13.80
N ARG A 12 -0.53 17.31 14.19
CA ARG A 12 0.71 17.79 13.57
C ARG A 12 1.83 16.77 13.71
N ILE A 13 2.07 16.29 14.93
CA ILE A 13 3.10 15.27 15.20
C ILE A 13 2.85 13.99 14.39
N LEU A 14 1.62 13.49 14.35
CA LEU A 14 1.28 12.28 13.58
C LEU A 14 1.49 12.47 12.08
N ASN A 15 1.11 13.63 11.54
CA ASN A 15 1.30 13.94 10.12
C ASN A 15 2.79 14.01 9.75
N ASP A 16 3.62 14.59 10.62
CA ASP A 16 5.06 14.68 10.40
C ASP A 16 5.69 13.27 10.45
N LYS A 17 5.34 12.45 11.44
CA LYS A 17 5.78 11.04 11.50
C LYS A 17 5.37 10.21 10.28
N ILE A 18 4.17 10.43 9.74
CA ILE A 18 3.73 9.76 8.50
C ILE A 18 4.52 10.27 7.29
N ARG A 19 4.77 11.58 7.21
CA ARG A 19 5.53 12.23 6.13
C ARG A 19 6.98 11.74 6.11
N ASP A 20 7.59 11.66 7.28
CA ASP A 20 8.98 11.28 7.49
C ASP A 20 9.18 9.75 7.50
N ARG A 21 8.10 8.99 7.26
CA ARG A 21 8.06 7.52 7.19
C ARG A 21 8.53 6.83 8.47
N GLU A 22 8.34 7.48 9.62
CA GLU A 22 8.61 6.90 10.94
C GLU A 22 7.54 5.89 11.39
N ILE A 23 6.42 5.80 10.65
CA ILE A 23 5.34 4.84 10.92
C ILE A 23 5.33 3.78 9.83
N ALA A 24 5.69 2.55 10.21
CA ALA A 24 5.51 1.38 9.39
C ALA A 24 4.04 0.91 9.42
N LYS A 25 3.52 0.47 8.27
CA LYS A 25 2.13 0.02 8.12
C LYS A 25 2.11 -1.37 7.51
N TYR A 26 1.62 -2.33 8.28
CA TYR A 26 1.49 -3.73 7.90
C TYR A 26 0.02 -4.12 7.76
N TYR A 27 -0.28 -4.92 6.75
CA TYR A 27 -1.62 -5.44 6.46
C TYR A 27 -1.54 -6.93 6.19
N LEU A 28 -2.57 -7.67 6.63
CA LEU A 28 -2.79 -9.03 6.20
C LEU A 28 -3.76 -9.04 5.03
N CYS A 29 -3.41 -9.76 3.96
CA CYS A 29 -4.17 -9.85 2.73
C CYS A 29 -4.30 -11.30 2.29
N ILE A 30 -5.44 -11.66 1.69
CA ILE A 30 -5.58 -12.94 0.98
C ILE A 30 -5.58 -12.62 -0.52
N ALA A 31 -4.62 -13.20 -1.25
CA ALA A 31 -4.55 -13.14 -2.71
C ALA A 31 -4.95 -14.47 -3.33
N LEU A 32 -5.57 -14.41 -4.52
CA LEU A 32 -5.83 -15.58 -5.35
C LEU A 32 -4.54 -16.05 -6.01
N GLY A 33 -4.36 -17.36 -6.09
CA GLY A 33 -3.18 -18.05 -6.57
C GLY A 33 -2.11 -18.27 -5.50
N ARG A 34 -1.08 -19.02 -5.89
CA ARG A 34 0.16 -19.15 -5.14
C ARG A 34 1.10 -18.02 -5.56
N VAL A 35 1.32 -17.06 -4.68
CA VAL A 35 2.17 -15.89 -4.99
C VAL A 35 3.62 -16.33 -5.05
N GLU A 36 4.22 -16.16 -6.23
CA GLU A 36 5.62 -16.48 -6.51
C GLU A 36 6.31 -15.26 -7.15
N PRO A 37 7.49 -14.84 -6.66
CA PRO A 37 8.20 -15.39 -5.49
C PRO A 37 7.43 -15.17 -4.17
N PRO A 38 7.72 -15.90 -3.07
CA PRO A 38 6.98 -15.80 -1.82
C PRO A 38 7.27 -14.52 -1.04
N LYS A 39 8.20 -13.69 -1.50
CA LYS A 39 8.45 -12.35 -0.98
C LYS A 39 8.96 -11.47 -2.10
N GLY A 40 8.63 -10.20 -2.05
CA GLY A 40 9.06 -9.29 -3.09
C GLY A 40 8.74 -7.83 -2.82
N ARG A 41 9.15 -7.02 -3.77
CA ARG A 41 8.96 -5.58 -3.79
C ARG A 41 8.28 -5.21 -5.09
N ILE A 42 7.10 -4.61 -4.99
CA ILE A 42 6.32 -4.13 -6.13
C ILE A 42 6.54 -2.62 -6.23
N GLU A 43 7.05 -2.19 -7.39
CA GLU A 43 7.22 -0.78 -7.73
C GLU A 43 6.40 -0.45 -8.98
N CYS A 44 5.51 0.53 -8.85
CA CYS A 44 4.67 1.00 -9.95
C CYS A 44 4.28 2.47 -9.77
N PHE A 45 3.57 3.02 -10.74
CA PHE A 45 2.97 4.34 -10.68
C PHE A 45 1.45 4.19 -10.68
N LEU A 46 0.79 4.84 -9.71
CA LEU A 46 -0.66 4.82 -9.58
C LEU A 46 -1.23 6.19 -9.95
N ARG A 47 -2.18 6.20 -10.88
CA ARG A 47 -2.96 7.39 -11.22
C ARG A 47 -4.40 7.21 -10.80
N LYS A 48 -4.90 8.12 -9.96
CA LYS A 48 -6.31 8.16 -9.56
C LYS A 48 -7.09 9.00 -10.56
N ASP A 49 -8.19 8.46 -11.06
CA ASP A 49 -9.19 9.23 -11.80
C ASP A 49 -10.26 9.70 -10.81
N GLU A 50 -10.35 11.01 -10.60
CA GLU A 50 -11.29 11.60 -9.64
C GLU A 50 -12.75 11.50 -10.10
N LYS A 51 -13.01 11.46 -11.41
CA LYS A 51 -14.37 11.39 -11.96
C LYS A 51 -14.98 10.01 -11.76
N SER A 52 -14.18 8.97 -11.98
CA SER A 52 -14.63 7.57 -11.83
C SER A 52 -14.27 6.94 -10.48
N ASN A 53 -13.50 7.65 -9.64
CA ASN A 53 -12.91 7.14 -8.39
C ASN A 53 -12.17 5.81 -8.56
N THR A 54 -11.56 5.60 -9.73
CA THR A 54 -10.75 4.41 -10.05
C THR A 54 -9.26 4.72 -9.96
N VAL A 55 -8.45 3.68 -9.74
CA VAL A 55 -6.99 3.77 -9.74
C VAL A 55 -6.46 2.86 -10.85
N ARG A 56 -5.52 3.36 -11.64
CA ARG A 56 -4.86 2.62 -12.71
C ARG A 56 -3.37 2.46 -12.41
N VAL A 57 -2.86 1.27 -12.70
CA VAL A 57 -1.44 0.92 -12.56
C VAL A 57 -0.68 1.20 -13.85
N TYR A 58 0.51 1.78 -13.71
CA TYR A 58 1.45 2.02 -14.80
C TYR A 58 2.85 1.54 -14.39
N HIS A 59 3.58 0.96 -15.34
CA HIS A 59 4.97 0.50 -15.13
C HIS A 59 6.03 1.55 -15.55
N ARG A 60 5.58 2.76 -15.87
CA ARG A 60 6.41 3.92 -16.21
C ARG A 60 5.78 5.19 -15.64
N PRO A 61 6.57 6.25 -15.40
CA PRO A 61 6.02 7.55 -15.00
C PRO A 61 4.98 8.04 -16.01
N VAL A 62 3.88 8.59 -15.49
CA VAL A 62 2.82 9.22 -16.29
C VAL A 62 2.40 10.52 -15.61
N PRO A 63 1.86 11.51 -16.36
CA PRO A 63 1.27 12.69 -15.76
C PRO A 63 0.25 12.32 -14.67
N ASP A 64 0.36 13.01 -13.53
CA ASP A 64 -0.43 12.79 -12.31
C ASP A 64 -0.32 11.40 -11.65
N GLY A 65 0.55 10.53 -12.20
CA GLY A 65 0.90 9.26 -11.60
C GLY A 65 1.86 9.45 -10.44
N ARG A 66 1.55 8.84 -9.29
CA ARG A 66 2.43 8.86 -8.11
C ARG A 66 3.10 7.52 -7.94
N SER A 67 4.40 7.52 -7.61
CA SER A 67 5.11 6.30 -7.28
C SER A 67 4.48 5.61 -6.07
N ALA A 68 4.40 4.28 -6.18
CA ALA A 68 3.89 3.38 -5.18
C ALA A 68 4.88 2.23 -4.98
N ILE A 69 5.24 1.98 -3.72
CA ILE A 69 6.16 0.91 -3.34
C ILE A 69 5.51 0.09 -2.24
N THR A 70 5.38 -1.20 -2.49
CA THR A 70 4.76 -2.18 -1.59
C THR A 70 5.70 -3.37 -1.43
N LEU A 71 5.99 -3.75 -0.19
CA LEU A 71 6.66 -5.02 0.11
C LEU A 71 5.60 -6.05 0.46
N TYR A 72 5.85 -7.31 0.11
CA TYR A 72 4.99 -8.41 0.51
C TYR A 72 5.81 -9.63 0.92
N GLN A 73 5.23 -10.43 1.81
CA GLN A 73 5.71 -11.75 2.18
C GLN A 73 4.53 -12.70 2.36
N THR A 74 4.56 -13.85 1.68
CA THR A 74 3.62 -14.95 1.88
C THR A 74 3.89 -15.60 3.24
N LEU A 75 2.89 -15.54 4.12
CA LEU A 75 2.92 -16.18 5.44
C LEU A 75 2.42 -17.63 5.36
N GLN A 76 1.40 -17.87 4.54
CA GLN A 76 0.79 -19.19 4.39
C GLN A 76 0.09 -19.33 3.04
N THR A 77 0.04 -20.55 2.51
CA THR A 77 -0.78 -20.90 1.34
C THR A 77 -1.79 -21.98 1.69
N ARG A 78 -3.02 -21.89 1.18
CA ARG A 78 -4.05 -22.93 1.32
C ARG A 78 -4.83 -23.05 0.00
N GLY A 79 -4.63 -24.15 -0.72
CA GLY A 79 -5.20 -24.30 -2.06
C GLY A 79 -4.71 -23.19 -2.99
N GLU A 80 -5.64 -22.52 -3.67
CA GLU A 80 -5.36 -21.38 -4.55
C GLU A 80 -5.36 -20.03 -3.81
N LEU A 81 -5.09 -20.00 -2.50
CA LEU A 81 -5.06 -18.75 -1.74
C LEU A 81 -3.72 -18.58 -1.03
N SER A 82 -3.21 -17.35 -1.03
CA SER A 82 -2.01 -16.94 -0.31
C SER A 82 -2.36 -15.88 0.73
N LEU A 83 -2.05 -16.15 2.00
CA LEU A 83 -2.05 -15.13 3.06
C LEU A 83 -0.72 -14.38 2.99
N LEU A 84 -0.80 -13.07 2.79
CA LEU A 84 0.33 -12.17 2.66
C LEU A 84 0.36 -11.20 3.84
N GLU A 85 1.55 -10.95 4.38
CA GLU A 85 1.87 -9.70 5.05
C GLU A 85 2.31 -8.67 4.01
N VAL A 86 1.76 -7.47 4.09
CA VAL A 86 2.00 -6.38 3.13
C VAL A 86 2.46 -5.14 3.89
N GLU A 87 3.63 -4.64 3.56
CA GLU A 87 4.18 -3.39 4.09
C GLU A 87 4.05 -2.26 3.06
N LEU A 88 3.49 -1.13 3.50
CA LEU A 88 3.31 0.06 2.67
C LEU A 88 4.42 1.10 2.91
N LEU A 89 5.41 1.15 2.02
CA LEU A 89 6.44 2.20 2.02
C LEU A 89 5.92 3.55 1.48
N THR A 90 4.79 3.52 0.77
CA THR A 90 4.04 4.70 0.32
C THR A 90 2.56 4.57 0.69
N GLY A 91 1.81 5.68 0.76
CA GLY A 91 0.38 5.66 1.07
C GLY A 91 -0.49 6.21 -0.06
N ARG A 92 -0.67 5.44 -1.15
CA ARG A 92 -1.56 5.84 -2.25
C ARG A 92 -2.95 5.22 -2.11
N THR A 93 -3.97 5.90 -2.64
CA THR A 93 -5.33 5.38 -2.68
C THR A 93 -5.35 4.03 -3.39
N HIS A 94 -6.03 3.04 -2.80
CA HIS A 94 -6.15 1.67 -3.29
C HIS A 94 -4.82 0.90 -3.52
N GLN A 95 -3.69 1.36 -3.00
CA GLN A 95 -2.37 0.81 -3.34
C GLN A 95 -2.22 -0.73 -3.19
N ILE A 96 -2.83 -1.33 -2.16
CA ILE A 96 -2.78 -2.80 -1.95
C ILE A 96 -3.62 -3.56 -2.98
N ARG A 97 -4.68 -2.93 -3.51
CA ARG A 97 -5.72 -3.55 -4.34
C ARG A 97 -5.58 -3.23 -5.83
N ALA A 98 -4.73 -2.26 -6.18
CA ALA A 98 -4.57 -1.75 -7.54
C ALA A 98 -3.85 -2.74 -8.44
#